data_AF-A0A9P5CET7-F1
#
_entry.id   AF-A0A9P5CET7-F1
#
_cell.length_a   1.000
_cell.length_b   1.000
_cell.length_c   1.000
_cell.angle_alpha   90.00
_cell.angle_beta   90.00
_cell.angle_gamma   90.00
#
_symmetry.space_group_name_H-M   'P 1'
#
loop_
_entity.id
_entity.type
_entity.pdbx_description
1 polymer ?
#
loop_
_entity_poly.entity_id
_entity_poly.type
_entity_poly.pdbx_seq_one_letter_code
_entity_poly.pdbx_strand_id
1 'polypeptide(L)'
;MICSRWPWTLRLTSSAHQSVARNQKRCKAFVRRLDKNNEVYYTISNKRPPKSPESIPVRDDFFEMPDLLLDLDADGSRFVRPVDEADEERLERKWDVNQKRLNVQHQLKQLRDQIDESRKKADDILSNPANIWRLDSHDILSAALRCPPGTANQIDISTATSEAPPALNRPTLSQDPRFLETLCRENGIPPHALQDDQVLLEWMLLRFKSLKRSITNRSEEPLSPSQLASSLKDSTSITDIRRLVFHALSSAERAQIYFPKTKAANDDSKRTLNVAREIRNACLNVLNEHPERAVVHLEILGFIGNLAARLSSYGATIPPALTGLALRLSAAAGLTGATSEWLHRGFVNRMWEKHTASSKDVAEALTTFTQHLGNPGEGGLYAVHDRQLFLQLLTGIDENHALSSDSLRSLPLFYLGEQSQVPTDRAYEMYESYMTLLGRLGAVRTIWKEWHVSRPIVTRFLKPNDGIQRLKHLYETSLLSALRVAAPLETRCPPDMELGECIAQDYHSIAAQDTNSWRANATEAARSSKPTNISSSGLPSFDLPLDEWIAKLDEADHQRPPSAR
;
A
#
# COMPACT_ATOMS: atom_id res chain seq x y z
N MET A 1 -24.40 34.07 -42.38
CA MET A 1 -24.30 32.79 -43.11
C MET A 1 -23.64 31.78 -42.20
N ILE A 2 -24.33 30.66 -41.98
CA ILE A 2 -23.95 29.42 -41.29
C ILE A 2 -23.53 29.57 -39.81
N CYS A 3 -24.55 29.48 -38.96
CA CYS A 3 -24.46 29.13 -37.54
C CYS A 3 -24.23 27.63 -37.38
N SER A 4 -23.36 27.23 -36.45
CA SER A 4 -23.48 25.95 -35.73
C SER A 4 -23.00 26.12 -34.28
N ARG A 5 -23.91 26.66 -33.46
CA ARG A 5 -23.86 26.55 -31.99
C ARG A 5 -24.40 25.18 -31.60
N TRP A 6 -23.59 24.36 -30.93
CA TRP A 6 -24.07 23.21 -30.18
C TRP A 6 -23.74 23.44 -28.70
N PRO A 7 -24.74 23.63 -27.83
CA PRO A 7 -24.51 23.67 -26.40
C PRO A 7 -24.52 22.24 -25.85
N TRP A 8 -23.48 21.91 -25.08
CA TRP A 8 -23.50 20.76 -24.18
C TRP A 8 -24.57 20.99 -23.11
N THR A 9 -25.77 20.44 -23.28
CA THR A 9 -26.75 20.35 -22.20
C THR A 9 -26.41 19.18 -21.29
N LEU A 10 -25.56 19.45 -20.30
CA LEU A 10 -25.56 18.70 -19.04
C LEU A 10 -26.96 18.81 -18.42
N ARG A 11 -27.75 17.73 -18.43
CA ARG A 11 -28.91 17.61 -17.54
C ARG A 11 -28.41 17.43 -16.10
N LEU A 12 -27.96 18.53 -15.53
CA LEU A 12 -27.95 18.74 -14.09
C LEU A 12 -29.42 18.82 -13.67
N THR A 13 -29.99 17.72 -13.19
CA THR A 13 -31.18 17.78 -12.34
C THR A 13 -30.74 18.47 -11.05
N SER A 14 -30.80 19.80 -11.08
CA SER A 14 -30.45 20.65 -9.96
C SER A 14 -31.32 20.25 -8.76
N SER A 15 -30.66 20.01 -7.63
CA SER A 15 -31.30 19.82 -6.33
C SER A 15 -32.09 21.04 -5.84
N ALA A 16 -32.17 22.10 -6.66
CA ALA A 16 -33.01 23.28 -6.45
C ALA A 16 -34.48 23.06 -6.85
N HIS A 17 -34.80 22.04 -7.67
CA HIS A 17 -36.19 21.80 -8.09
C HIS A 17 -37.02 20.94 -7.12
N GLN A 18 -36.39 20.20 -6.21
CA GLN A 18 -37.13 19.39 -5.23
C GLN A 18 -37.59 20.16 -3.99
N SER A 19 -36.94 21.29 -3.63
CA SER A 19 -37.36 22.10 -2.47
C SER A 19 -38.43 23.15 -2.80
N VAL A 20 -38.57 23.56 -4.07
CA VAL A 20 -39.57 24.57 -4.49
C VAL A 20 -40.96 23.96 -4.67
N ALA A 21 -41.06 22.65 -4.94
CA ALA A 21 -42.36 21.98 -5.14
C ALA A 21 -43.20 21.81 -3.86
N ARG A 22 -42.62 21.96 -2.66
CA ARG A 22 -43.36 21.77 -1.39
C ARG A 22 -44.10 23.02 -0.89
N ASN A 23 -43.85 24.21 -1.43
CA ASN A 23 -44.42 25.47 -0.92
C ASN A 23 -45.22 26.30 -1.94
N GLN A 24 -45.54 25.78 -3.13
CA GLN A 24 -46.48 26.48 -4.02
C GLN A 24 -47.92 26.29 -3.50
N LYS A 25 -48.39 27.26 -2.71
CA LYS A 25 -49.83 27.47 -2.47
C LYS A 25 -50.52 27.55 -3.83
N ARG A 26 -51.25 26.49 -4.22
CA ARG A 26 -52.05 26.49 -5.45
C ARG A 26 -53.09 27.60 -5.36
N CYS A 27 -52.91 28.68 -6.10
CA CYS A 27 -53.92 29.71 -6.24
C CYS A 27 -55.15 29.09 -6.91
N LYS A 28 -56.26 28.97 -6.16
CA LYS A 28 -57.56 28.59 -6.71
C LYS A 28 -58.04 29.76 -7.58
N ALA A 29 -58.02 29.59 -8.90
CA ALA A 29 -58.62 30.56 -9.80
C ALA A 29 -60.13 30.29 -9.89
N PHE A 30 -60.94 31.32 -9.71
CA PHE A 30 -62.40 31.24 -9.76
C PHE A 30 -62.90 31.75 -11.11
N VAL A 31 -63.80 31.00 -11.73
CA VAL A 31 -64.46 31.34 -12.99
C VAL A 31 -65.86 31.83 -12.69
N ARG A 32 -66.17 33.05 -13.14
CA ARG A 32 -67.50 33.65 -13.08
C ARG A 32 -68.45 32.89 -13.99
N ARG A 33 -69.59 32.43 -13.45
CA ARG A 33 -70.70 31.82 -14.19
C ARG A 33 -72.00 32.54 -13.85
N LEU A 34 -72.96 32.44 -14.74
CA LEU A 34 -74.33 32.91 -14.55
C LEU A 34 -75.23 31.68 -14.42
N ASP A 35 -76.15 31.69 -13.45
CA ASP A 35 -77.19 30.67 -13.35
C ASP A 35 -78.38 31.01 -14.26
N LYS A 36 -79.35 30.09 -14.37
CA LYS A 36 -80.60 30.23 -15.13
C LYS A 36 -81.42 31.48 -14.74
N ASN A 37 -81.22 32.00 -13.53
CA ASN A 37 -81.84 33.23 -13.03
C ASN A 37 -80.96 34.49 -13.25
N ASN A 38 -79.92 34.40 -14.09
CA ASN A 38 -78.98 35.48 -14.38
C ASN A 38 -78.15 35.99 -13.19
N GLU A 39 -78.11 35.23 -12.09
CA GLU A 39 -77.29 35.53 -10.93
C GLU A 39 -75.85 35.04 -11.10
N VAL A 40 -74.90 35.86 -10.67
CA VAL A 40 -73.47 35.58 -10.80
C VAL A 40 -72.98 34.71 -9.64
N TYR A 41 -72.39 33.56 -9.95
CA TYR A 41 -71.67 32.74 -8.97
C TYR A 41 -70.28 32.32 -9.51
N TYR A 42 -69.39 31.92 -8.61
CA TYR A 42 -67.99 31.61 -8.93
C TYR A 42 -67.68 30.13 -8.68
N THR A 43 -67.05 29.46 -9.65
CA THR A 43 -66.62 28.06 -9.54
C THR A 43 -65.11 27.92 -9.68
N ILE A 44 -64.49 26.96 -8.98
CA ILE A 44 -63.04 26.77 -9.03
C ILE A 44 -62.63 26.17 -10.39
N SER A 45 -61.64 26.76 -11.07
CA SER A 45 -61.13 26.26 -12.34
C SER A 45 -60.37 24.94 -12.12
N ASN A 46 -60.97 23.81 -12.47
CA ASN A 46 -60.26 22.55 -12.54
C ASN A 46 -59.35 22.53 -13.78
N LYS A 47 -58.08 22.90 -13.62
CA LYS A 47 -57.05 22.66 -14.65
C LYS A 47 -56.71 21.17 -14.68
N ARG A 48 -57.59 20.34 -15.24
CA ARG A 48 -57.16 19.09 -15.88
C ARG A 48 -56.82 19.44 -17.34
N PRO A 49 -55.68 18.97 -17.88
CA PRO A 49 -55.39 19.13 -19.30
C PRO A 49 -56.55 18.61 -20.15
N PRO A 50 -56.90 19.23 -21.28
CA PRO A 50 -57.89 18.68 -22.18
C PRO A 50 -57.43 17.29 -22.63
N LYS A 51 -58.28 16.28 -22.42
CA LYS A 51 -58.06 14.90 -22.88
C LYS A 51 -57.87 14.95 -24.39
N SER A 52 -56.73 14.47 -24.89
CA SER A 52 -56.53 14.28 -26.32
C SER A 52 -57.55 13.27 -26.84
N PRO A 53 -58.11 13.45 -28.05
CA PRO A 53 -59.10 12.53 -28.61
C PRO A 53 -58.58 11.10 -28.82
N GLU A 54 -57.26 10.89 -28.72
CA GLU A 54 -56.61 9.57 -28.83
C GLU A 54 -56.23 8.94 -27.47
N SER A 55 -56.58 9.56 -26.34
CA SER A 55 -56.34 8.90 -25.06
C SER A 55 -57.35 7.77 -24.88
N ILE A 56 -56.87 6.53 -24.92
CA ILE A 56 -57.60 5.34 -24.45
C ILE A 56 -58.21 5.71 -23.09
N PRO A 57 -59.53 5.54 -22.88
CA PRO A 57 -60.12 5.86 -21.59
C PRO A 57 -59.36 5.07 -20.53
N VAL A 58 -58.76 5.78 -19.56
CA VAL A 58 -58.37 5.16 -18.31
C VAL A 58 -59.67 4.63 -17.75
N ARG A 59 -59.89 3.33 -17.92
CA ARG A 59 -60.91 2.59 -17.21
C ARG A 59 -60.53 2.70 -15.74
N ASP A 60 -61.16 3.63 -15.04
CA ASP A 60 -61.17 3.68 -13.58
C ASP A 60 -62.01 2.48 -13.06
N ASP A 61 -61.64 1.25 -13.44
CA ASP A 61 -62.26 -0.01 -13.00
C ASP A 61 -61.76 -0.38 -11.59
N PHE A 62 -61.48 0.60 -10.73
CA PHE A 62 -61.15 0.32 -9.33
C PHE A 62 -62.41 0.04 -8.49
N PHE A 63 -63.58 0.40 -9.01
CA PHE A 63 -64.88 -0.05 -8.55
C PHE A 63 -65.81 -0.15 -9.77
N GLU A 64 -65.87 -1.32 -10.41
CA GLU A 64 -67.11 -1.73 -11.07
C GLU A 64 -68.17 -1.80 -9.96
N MET A 65 -68.88 -0.71 -9.74
CA MET A 65 -70.14 -0.79 -8.99
C MET A 65 -71.08 -1.55 -9.93
N PRO A 66 -71.53 -2.77 -9.58
CA PRO A 66 -72.46 -3.47 -10.42
C PRO A 66 -73.70 -2.58 -10.55
N ASP A 67 -74.16 -2.31 -11.77
CA ASP A 67 -75.47 -1.68 -12.01
C ASP A 67 -76.64 -2.56 -11.51
N LEU A 68 -76.34 -3.70 -10.86
CA LEU A 68 -77.26 -4.45 -10.03
C LEU A 68 -77.48 -3.70 -8.71
N LEU A 69 -78.57 -2.93 -8.65
CA LEU A 69 -79.33 -2.82 -7.41
C LEU A 69 -79.70 -4.27 -7.00
N LEU A 70 -78.95 -4.81 -6.05
CA LEU A 70 -79.31 -6.02 -5.33
C LEU A 70 -80.57 -5.68 -4.53
N ASP A 71 -81.72 -5.97 -5.12
CA ASP A 71 -82.97 -6.12 -4.37
C ASP A 71 -82.77 -7.35 -3.46
N LEU A 72 -82.25 -7.11 -2.25
CA LEU A 72 -82.04 -8.14 -1.21
C LEU A 72 -83.36 -8.81 -0.79
N ASP A 73 -84.48 -8.25 -1.24
CA ASP A 73 -85.85 -8.68 -1.02
C ASP A 73 -86.28 -9.79 -2.00
N ALA A 74 -85.50 -10.05 -3.05
CA ALA A 74 -85.83 -10.95 -4.15
C ALA A 74 -85.20 -12.36 -3.99
N ASP A 75 -84.79 -12.73 -2.78
CA ASP A 75 -84.32 -14.08 -2.49
C ASP A 75 -85.49 -15.08 -2.66
N GLY A 76 -85.37 -15.99 -3.63
CA GLY A 76 -86.46 -16.91 -4.03
C GLY A 76 -87.34 -16.47 -5.22
N SER A 77 -87.03 -15.33 -5.87
CA SER A 77 -87.70 -14.95 -7.12
C SER A 77 -87.32 -15.88 -8.28
N ARG A 78 -88.32 -16.33 -9.07
CA ARG A 78 -88.10 -17.20 -10.26
C ARG A 78 -87.23 -16.57 -11.35
N PHE A 79 -87.00 -15.26 -11.28
CA PHE A 79 -86.21 -14.49 -12.23
C PHE A 79 -84.77 -14.24 -11.76
N VAL A 80 -84.43 -14.62 -10.53
CA VAL A 80 -83.08 -14.54 -9.97
C VAL A 80 -82.49 -15.95 -9.96
N ARG A 81 -81.41 -16.16 -10.71
CA ARG A 81 -80.71 -17.44 -10.70
C ARG A 81 -80.05 -17.63 -9.32
N PRO A 82 -80.27 -18.76 -8.63
CA PRO A 82 -79.58 -19.03 -7.37
C PRO A 82 -78.07 -19.16 -7.63
N VAL A 83 -77.26 -18.61 -6.72
CA VAL A 83 -75.80 -18.79 -6.74
C VAL A 83 -75.50 -20.28 -6.63
N ASP A 84 -74.69 -20.81 -7.55
CA ASP A 84 -74.22 -22.19 -7.50
C ASP A 84 -72.76 -22.27 -7.04
N GLU A 85 -72.34 -23.47 -6.62
CA GLU A 85 -70.96 -23.74 -6.19
C GLU A 85 -69.93 -23.38 -7.28
N ALA A 86 -70.32 -23.45 -8.57
CA ALA A 86 -69.47 -23.06 -9.68
C ALA A 86 -69.26 -21.54 -9.80
N ASP A 87 -70.26 -20.74 -9.44
CA ASP A 87 -70.18 -19.29 -9.34
C ASP A 87 -69.32 -18.86 -8.14
N GLU A 88 -69.38 -19.59 -7.02
CA GLU A 88 -68.48 -19.40 -5.86
C GLU A 88 -67.01 -19.70 -6.24
N GLU A 89 -66.72 -20.83 -6.88
CA GLU A 89 -65.38 -21.12 -7.39
C GLU A 89 -64.87 -20.10 -8.43
N ARG A 90 -65.76 -19.52 -9.24
CA ARG A 90 -65.39 -18.47 -10.21
C ARG A 90 -65.02 -17.17 -9.51
N LEU A 91 -65.76 -16.81 -8.46
CA LEU A 91 -65.49 -15.62 -7.66
C LEU A 91 -64.21 -15.79 -6.84
N GLU A 92 -63.99 -16.96 -6.25
CA GLU A 92 -62.74 -17.31 -5.58
C GLU A 92 -61.54 -17.17 -6.53
N ARG A 93 -61.59 -17.73 -7.76
CA ARG A 93 -60.51 -17.55 -8.75
C ARG A 93 -60.33 -16.09 -9.21
N LYS A 94 -61.39 -15.29 -9.25
CA LYS A 94 -61.35 -13.87 -9.68
C LYS A 94 -60.77 -12.97 -8.60
N TRP A 95 -60.97 -13.31 -7.33
CA TRP A 95 -60.43 -12.59 -6.17
C TRP A 95 -59.21 -13.25 -5.54
N ASP A 96 -58.76 -14.37 -6.09
CA ASP A 96 -57.55 -15.06 -5.69
C ASP A 96 -56.36 -14.10 -5.74
N VAL A 97 -55.42 -14.29 -4.82
CA VAL A 97 -54.35 -13.35 -4.57
C VAL A 97 -53.47 -13.27 -5.81
N ASN A 98 -53.58 -12.15 -6.54
CA ASN A 98 -52.80 -11.96 -7.75
C ASN A 98 -51.30 -12.11 -7.45
N GLN A 99 -50.69 -13.18 -7.99
CA GLN A 99 -49.29 -13.51 -7.76
C GLN A 99 -48.35 -12.35 -8.12
N LYS A 100 -48.72 -11.52 -9.11
CA LYS A 100 -47.95 -10.32 -9.46
C LYS A 100 -47.95 -9.30 -8.32
N ARG A 101 -49.06 -9.13 -7.61
CA ARG A 101 -49.18 -8.22 -6.46
C ARG A 101 -48.35 -8.70 -5.27
N LEU A 102 -48.35 -10.00 -4.99
CA LEU A 102 -47.48 -10.60 -3.96
C LEU A 102 -46.00 -10.43 -4.31
N ASN A 103 -45.62 -10.69 -5.56
CA ASN A 103 -44.25 -10.50 -6.03
C ASN A 103 -43.81 -9.04 -5.89
N VAL A 104 -44.66 -8.08 -6.26
CA VAL A 104 -44.38 -6.64 -6.09
C VAL A 104 -44.27 -6.28 -4.60
N GLN A 105 -45.17 -6.78 -3.74
CA GLN A 105 -45.07 -6.54 -2.30
C GLN A 105 -43.77 -7.10 -1.72
N HIS A 106 -43.35 -8.29 -2.15
CA HIS A 106 -42.10 -8.90 -1.74
C HIS A 106 -40.88 -8.07 -2.19
N GLN A 107 -40.85 -7.66 -3.47
CA GLN A 107 -39.80 -6.78 -3.99
C GLN A 107 -39.74 -5.44 -3.24
N LEU A 108 -40.89 -4.84 -2.93
CA LEU A 108 -40.96 -3.57 -2.19
C LEU A 108 -40.45 -3.74 -0.75
N LYS A 109 -40.76 -4.86 -0.11
CA LYS A 109 -40.21 -5.23 1.21
C LYS A 109 -38.68 -5.40 1.14
N GLN A 110 -38.17 -6.14 0.17
CA GLN A 110 -36.72 -6.30 -0.03
C GLN A 110 -36.01 -4.95 -0.26
N LEU A 111 -36.58 -4.06 -1.08
CA LEU A 111 -36.03 -2.73 -1.29
C LEU A 111 -36.02 -1.89 -0.01
N ARG A 112 -37.07 -2.00 0.81
CA ARG A 112 -37.13 -1.31 2.11
C ARG A 112 -36.03 -1.81 3.05
N ASP A 113 -35.89 -3.13 3.17
CA ASP A 113 -34.87 -3.74 4.03
C ASP A 113 -33.46 -3.33 3.57
N GLN A 114 -33.20 -3.31 2.26
CA GLN A 114 -31.94 -2.83 1.68
C GLN A 114 -31.67 -1.35 1.98
N ILE A 115 -32.69 -0.48 1.90
CA ILE A 115 -32.54 0.94 2.23
C ILE A 115 -32.22 1.13 3.71
N ASP A 116 -32.90 0.41 4.58
CA ASP A 116 -32.72 0.51 6.03
C ASP A 116 -31.33 0.00 6.44
N GLU A 117 -30.87 -1.13 5.88
CA GLU A 117 -29.50 -1.63 6.07
C GLU A 117 -28.46 -0.63 5.55
N SER A 118 -28.68 -0.09 4.35
CA SER A 118 -27.79 0.86 3.71
C SER A 118 -27.64 2.18 4.49
N ARG A 119 -28.73 2.64 5.13
CA ARG A 119 -28.69 3.80 6.02
C ARG A 119 -27.94 3.48 7.31
N LYS A 120 -28.24 2.34 7.92
CA LYS A 120 -27.55 1.89 9.14
C LYS A 120 -26.04 1.82 8.94
N LYS A 121 -25.58 1.20 7.86
CA LYS A 121 -24.15 1.14 7.50
C LYS A 121 -23.52 2.52 7.31
N ALA A 122 -24.23 3.44 6.68
CA ALA A 122 -23.75 4.82 6.50
C ALA A 122 -23.64 5.56 7.85
N ASP A 123 -24.60 5.36 8.75
CA ASP A 123 -24.58 5.94 10.09
C ASP A 123 -23.47 5.32 10.97
N ASP A 124 -23.22 4.01 10.85
CA ASP A 124 -22.12 3.32 11.53
C ASP A 124 -20.76 3.91 11.11
N ILE A 125 -20.54 4.16 9.82
CA ILE A 125 -19.32 4.81 9.30
C ILE A 125 -19.18 6.26 9.78
N LEU A 126 -20.30 6.98 9.85
CA LEU A 126 -20.32 8.36 10.32
C LEU A 126 -20.07 8.47 11.83
N SER A 127 -20.53 7.50 12.62
CA SER A 127 -20.38 7.50 14.07
C SER A 127 -18.94 7.25 14.53
N ASN A 128 -18.14 6.55 13.74
CA ASN A 128 -16.75 6.22 14.05
C ASN A 128 -15.76 6.92 13.09
N PRO A 129 -15.06 7.98 13.53
CA PRO A 129 -13.99 8.63 12.77
C PRO A 129 -12.87 7.69 12.32
N ALA A 130 -12.58 6.66 13.13
CA ALA A 130 -11.55 5.66 12.89
C ALA A 130 -12.00 4.48 12.01
N ASN A 131 -13.19 4.55 11.41
CA ASN A 131 -13.68 3.45 10.59
C ASN A 131 -12.83 3.32 9.31
N ILE A 132 -12.16 2.18 9.16
CA ILE A 132 -11.30 1.84 8.01
C ILE A 132 -12.05 1.85 6.68
N TRP A 133 -13.36 1.59 6.67
CA TRP A 133 -14.16 1.45 5.46
C TRP A 133 -14.67 2.78 4.90
N ARG A 134 -14.29 3.92 5.49
CA ARG A 134 -14.62 5.25 4.94
C ARG A 134 -14.13 5.37 3.50
N LEU A 135 -15.01 5.76 2.58
CA LEU A 135 -14.66 5.91 1.16
C LEU A 135 -13.69 7.07 0.96
N ASP A 136 -12.57 6.80 0.28
CA ASP A 136 -11.66 7.83 -0.23
C ASP A 136 -11.82 8.02 -1.75
N SER A 137 -11.36 9.17 -2.23
CA SER A 137 -11.11 9.45 -3.64
C SER A 137 -10.27 8.38 -4.34
N HIS A 138 -9.29 7.80 -3.65
CA HIS A 138 -8.49 6.69 -4.18
C HIS A 138 -9.34 5.43 -4.44
N ASP A 139 -10.34 5.15 -3.61
CA ASP A 139 -11.22 3.98 -3.80
C ASP A 139 -12.06 4.13 -5.05
N ILE A 140 -12.62 5.32 -5.26
CA ILE A 140 -13.42 5.64 -6.45
C ILE A 140 -12.55 5.55 -7.71
N LEU A 141 -11.33 6.12 -7.67
CA LEU A 141 -10.41 6.04 -8.80
C LEU A 141 -9.98 4.60 -9.07
N SER A 142 -9.69 3.82 -8.03
CA SER A 142 -9.31 2.42 -8.16
C SER A 142 -10.44 1.58 -8.74
N ALA A 143 -11.69 1.82 -8.33
CA ALA A 143 -12.86 1.21 -8.96
C ALA A 143 -13.00 1.63 -10.43
N ALA A 144 -12.83 2.92 -10.74
CA ALA A 144 -12.97 3.44 -12.10
C ALA A 144 -11.91 2.89 -13.07
N LEU A 145 -10.68 2.66 -12.59
CA LEU A 145 -9.61 2.07 -13.39
C LEU A 145 -9.81 0.58 -13.66
N ARG A 146 -10.66 -0.11 -12.87
CA ARG A 146 -11.02 -1.52 -13.10
C ARG A 146 -12.13 -1.68 -14.12
N CYS A 147 -12.96 -0.65 -14.32
CA CYS A 147 -13.98 -0.67 -15.35
C CYS A 147 -13.30 -0.91 -16.70
N PRO A 148 -13.68 -1.95 -17.46
CA PRO A 148 -13.25 -2.06 -18.84
C PRO A 148 -13.67 -0.76 -19.54
N PRO A 149 -12.89 -0.25 -20.51
CA PRO A 149 -13.33 0.87 -21.31
C PRO A 149 -14.65 0.45 -21.97
N GLY A 150 -15.76 0.89 -21.38
CA GLY A 150 -17.08 0.64 -21.88
C GLY A 150 -17.09 1.14 -23.30
N THR A 151 -17.48 0.25 -24.22
CA THR A 151 -17.81 0.45 -25.62
C THR A 151 -18.10 1.92 -25.90
N ALA A 152 -17.03 2.69 -26.14
CA ALA A 152 -17.15 4.02 -26.68
C ALA A 152 -17.74 3.77 -28.06
N ASN A 153 -19.02 4.10 -28.18
CA ASN A 153 -19.88 4.06 -29.36
C ASN A 153 -19.14 3.60 -30.63
N GLN A 154 -19.64 2.52 -31.22
CA GLN A 154 -19.61 2.32 -32.67
C GLN A 154 -19.99 3.65 -33.35
N ILE A 155 -18.97 4.46 -33.62
CA ILE A 155 -18.97 5.42 -34.69
C ILE A 155 -18.11 4.73 -35.72
N ASP A 156 -18.77 4.38 -36.81
CA ASP A 156 -18.27 3.76 -38.01
C ASP A 156 -16.80 4.09 -38.32
N ILE A 157 -15.93 3.11 -38.10
CA ILE A 157 -14.79 2.87 -38.98
C ILE A 157 -14.79 1.37 -39.28
N SER A 158 -15.70 0.97 -40.16
CA SER A 158 -15.54 -0.25 -40.92
C SER A 158 -14.40 -0.05 -41.92
N THR A 159 -13.20 -0.51 -41.56
CA THR A 159 -12.28 -1.10 -42.53
C THR A 159 -11.44 -2.16 -41.82
N ALA A 160 -11.74 -3.40 -42.18
CA ALA A 160 -10.90 -4.60 -42.15
C ALA A 160 -9.52 -4.47 -41.48
N THR A 161 -9.23 -5.27 -40.46
CA THR A 161 -8.69 -6.62 -40.62
C THR A 161 -8.62 -7.27 -39.24
N SER A 162 -9.25 -8.44 -39.15
CA SER A 162 -9.21 -9.34 -38.00
C SER A 162 -7.80 -9.89 -37.84
N GLU A 163 -7.04 -9.38 -36.88
CA GLU A 163 -6.02 -10.13 -36.14
C GLU A 163 -6.01 -9.60 -34.70
N ALA A 164 -6.67 -10.33 -33.81
CA ALA A 164 -6.57 -10.09 -32.38
C ALA A 164 -5.12 -10.40 -31.94
N PRO A 165 -4.38 -9.44 -31.35
CA PRO A 165 -3.13 -9.77 -30.69
C PRO A 165 -3.48 -10.60 -29.45
N PRO A 166 -2.73 -11.68 -29.15
CA PRO A 166 -2.94 -12.44 -27.93
C PRO A 166 -2.71 -11.50 -26.74
N ALA A 167 -3.56 -11.64 -25.73
CA ALA A 167 -3.51 -10.90 -24.48
C ALA A 167 -2.07 -10.76 -23.97
N LEU A 168 -1.50 -9.57 -24.21
CA LEU A 168 -0.21 -9.21 -23.66
C LEU A 168 -0.41 -9.14 -22.15
N ASN A 169 0.24 -10.05 -21.43
CA ASN A 169 0.28 -10.19 -19.98
C ASN A 169 0.14 -8.84 -19.27
N ARG A 170 -1.10 -8.49 -18.87
CA ARG A 170 -1.37 -7.30 -18.07
C ARG A 170 -0.76 -7.61 -16.70
N PRO A 171 0.22 -6.83 -16.22
CA PRO A 171 0.85 -7.09 -14.94
C PRO A 171 -0.24 -7.09 -13.88
N THR A 172 -0.35 -8.24 -13.20
CA THR A 172 -1.25 -8.55 -12.11
C THR A 172 -0.98 -7.64 -10.91
N LEU A 173 -1.44 -6.39 -10.97
CA LEU A 173 -1.89 -5.68 -9.76
C LEU A 173 -3.31 -6.13 -9.47
N SER A 174 -3.44 -7.43 -9.16
CA SER A 174 -4.67 -8.06 -8.68
C SER A 174 -4.98 -7.48 -7.30
N GLN A 175 -5.59 -6.30 -7.25
CA GLN A 175 -6.32 -5.93 -6.04
C GLN A 175 -7.50 -6.91 -5.90
N ASP A 176 -7.52 -7.65 -4.79
CA ASP A 176 -8.48 -8.72 -4.51
C ASP A 176 -9.92 -8.28 -4.83
N PRO A 177 -10.68 -8.96 -5.71
CA PRO A 177 -12.08 -8.64 -5.98
C PRO A 177 -12.90 -8.62 -4.68
N ARG A 178 -12.54 -9.46 -3.69
CA ARG A 178 -13.18 -9.49 -2.38
C ARG A 178 -13.02 -8.19 -1.59
N PHE A 179 -11.96 -7.42 -1.86
CA PHE A 179 -11.77 -6.12 -1.23
C PHE A 179 -12.84 -5.11 -1.67
N LEU A 180 -13.12 -5.04 -2.98
CA LEU A 180 -14.11 -4.11 -3.52
C LEU A 180 -15.53 -4.49 -3.08
N GLU A 181 -15.84 -5.79 -3.06
CA GLU A 181 -17.09 -6.32 -2.53
C GLU A 181 -17.27 -5.97 -1.05
N THR A 182 -16.24 -6.16 -0.23
CA THR A 182 -16.26 -5.83 1.19
C THR A 182 -16.43 -4.33 1.40
N LEU A 183 -15.67 -3.51 0.65
CA LEU A 183 -15.79 -2.05 0.70
C LEU A 183 -17.21 -1.59 0.38
N CYS A 184 -17.83 -2.16 -0.66
CA CYS A 184 -19.20 -1.82 -1.04
C CYS A 184 -20.20 -2.24 0.03
N ARG A 185 -20.09 -3.47 0.55
CA ARG A 185 -20.95 -3.98 1.61
C ARG A 185 -20.89 -3.12 2.87
N GLU A 186 -19.68 -2.77 3.33
CA GLU A 186 -19.53 -1.97 4.55
C GLU A 186 -20.00 -0.53 4.36
N ASN A 187 -19.99 0.01 3.14
CA ASN A 187 -20.55 1.33 2.83
C ASN A 187 -22.06 1.32 2.52
N GLY A 188 -22.73 0.17 2.65
CA GLY A 188 -24.14 0.03 2.33
C GLY A 188 -24.44 0.27 0.84
N ILE A 189 -23.48 -0.02 -0.04
CA ILE A 189 -23.69 -0.03 -1.49
C ILE A 189 -24.39 -1.35 -1.86
N PRO A 190 -25.52 -1.31 -2.59
CA PRO A 190 -26.26 -2.52 -2.91
C PRO A 190 -25.43 -3.53 -3.75
N PRO A 191 -25.62 -4.84 -3.55
CA PRO A 191 -24.85 -5.86 -4.27
C PRO A 191 -25.14 -5.87 -5.78
N HIS A 192 -26.34 -5.47 -6.21
CA HIS A 192 -26.65 -5.34 -7.63
C HIS A 192 -25.81 -4.26 -8.33
N ALA A 193 -25.27 -3.28 -7.59
CA ALA A 193 -24.40 -2.26 -8.17
C ALA A 193 -23.06 -2.85 -8.63
N LEU A 194 -22.60 -3.98 -8.07
CA LEU A 194 -21.37 -4.65 -8.49
C LEU A 194 -21.49 -5.35 -9.84
N GLN A 195 -22.70 -5.48 -10.39
CA GLN A 195 -22.96 -6.13 -11.68
C GLN A 195 -22.72 -5.19 -12.87
N ASP A 196 -22.79 -3.88 -12.65
CA ASP A 196 -22.60 -2.84 -13.66
C ASP A 196 -21.66 -1.76 -13.11
N ASP A 197 -20.48 -1.67 -13.72
CA ASP A 197 -19.43 -0.74 -13.36
C ASP A 197 -19.86 0.74 -13.37
N GLN A 198 -20.75 1.14 -14.29
CA GLN A 198 -21.27 2.50 -14.30
C GLN A 198 -22.14 2.75 -13.06
N VAL A 199 -23.02 1.81 -12.75
CA VAL A 199 -23.92 1.88 -11.58
C VAL A 199 -23.10 1.83 -10.29
N LEU A 200 -22.04 1.01 -10.23
CA LEU A 200 -21.11 0.96 -9.11
C LEU A 200 -20.50 2.32 -8.82
N LEU A 201 -19.92 2.96 -9.85
CA LEU A 201 -19.27 4.26 -9.70
C LEU A 201 -20.26 5.35 -9.29
N GLU A 202 -21.48 5.34 -9.83
CA GLU A 202 -22.54 6.25 -9.42
C GLU A 202 -22.87 6.09 -7.93
N TRP A 203 -23.02 4.85 -7.44
CA TRP A 203 -23.26 4.59 -6.03
C TRP A 203 -22.09 5.00 -5.14
N MET A 204 -20.85 4.67 -5.52
CA MET A 204 -19.65 5.08 -4.77
C MET A 204 -19.53 6.60 -4.68
N LEU A 205 -19.78 7.32 -5.78
CA LEU A 205 -19.77 8.78 -5.82
C LEU A 205 -20.87 9.40 -4.97
N LEU A 206 -22.09 8.83 -5.01
CA LEU A 206 -23.20 9.28 -4.17
C LEU A 206 -22.87 9.12 -2.68
N ARG A 207 -22.33 7.95 -2.29
CA ARG A 207 -21.93 7.67 -0.90
C ARG A 207 -20.82 8.57 -0.44
N PHE A 208 -19.77 8.73 -1.25
CA PHE A 208 -18.65 9.62 -0.95
C PHE A 208 -19.07 11.08 -0.79
N LYS A 209 -19.93 11.61 -1.68
CA LYS A 209 -20.45 12.97 -1.58
C LYS A 209 -21.32 13.14 -0.34
N SER A 210 -22.15 12.15 -0.03
CA SER A 210 -22.99 12.15 1.19
C SER A 210 -22.13 12.16 2.46
N LEU A 211 -21.12 11.29 2.51
CA LEU A 211 -20.17 11.20 3.63
C LEU A 211 -19.45 12.54 3.84
N LYS A 212 -18.87 13.11 2.78
CA LYS A 212 -18.19 14.42 2.86
C LYS A 212 -19.13 15.53 3.34
N ARG A 213 -20.34 15.60 2.79
CA ARG A 213 -21.33 16.60 3.22
C ARG A 213 -21.68 16.44 4.70
N SER A 214 -21.89 15.21 5.18
CA SER A 214 -22.18 14.95 6.59
C SER A 214 -21.02 15.33 7.51
N ILE A 215 -19.79 15.00 7.14
CA ILE A 215 -18.57 15.39 7.87
C ILE A 215 -18.47 16.91 7.99
N THR A 216 -18.67 17.65 6.88
CA THR A 216 -18.66 19.12 6.89
C THR A 216 -19.79 19.69 7.74
N ASN A 217 -21.01 19.16 7.62
CA ASN A 217 -22.17 19.66 8.37
C ASN A 217 -22.06 19.42 9.88
N ARG A 218 -21.37 18.35 10.30
CA ARG A 218 -21.15 18.03 11.71
C ARG A 218 -19.88 18.67 12.29
N SER A 219 -19.08 19.36 11.47
CA SER A 219 -17.77 19.88 11.86
C SER A 219 -16.92 18.81 12.56
N GLU A 220 -16.94 17.58 12.04
CA GLU A 220 -16.24 16.44 12.66
C GLU A 220 -14.74 16.74 12.79
N GLU A 221 -14.24 16.68 14.02
CA GLU A 221 -12.81 16.85 14.29
C GLU A 221 -12.01 15.68 13.71
N PRO A 222 -10.80 15.94 13.16
CA PRO A 222 -9.92 14.88 12.72
C PRO A 222 -9.55 13.95 13.88
N LEU A 223 -9.23 12.69 13.55
CA LEU A 223 -8.71 11.71 14.51
C LEU A 223 -7.58 12.30 15.34
N SER A 224 -7.69 12.27 16.67
CA SER A 224 -6.56 12.69 17.50
C SER A 224 -5.39 11.70 17.34
N PRO A 225 -4.12 12.13 17.57
CA PRO A 225 -2.98 11.22 17.51
C PRO A 225 -3.12 9.99 18.42
N SER A 226 -3.76 10.15 19.60
CA SER A 226 -4.03 9.05 20.53
C SER A 226 -5.07 8.06 20.00
N GLN A 227 -6.13 8.54 19.37
CA GLN A 227 -7.14 7.68 18.72
C GLN A 227 -6.54 6.91 17.55
N LEU A 228 -5.73 7.58 16.71
CA LEU A 228 -5.03 6.92 15.62
C LEU A 228 -4.09 5.82 16.14
N ALA A 229 -3.33 6.10 17.19
CA ALA A 229 -2.45 5.10 17.79
C ALA A 229 -3.20 3.91 18.39
N SER A 230 -4.36 4.11 19.04
CA SER A 230 -5.18 2.98 19.50
C SER A 230 -5.69 2.15 18.33
N SER A 231 -6.21 2.77 17.28
CA SER A 231 -6.73 2.03 16.12
C SER A 231 -5.63 1.30 15.34
N LEU A 232 -4.40 1.83 15.32
CA LEU A 232 -3.24 1.15 14.75
C LEU A 232 -2.86 -0.12 15.51
N LYS A 233 -3.07 -0.15 16.84
CA LYS A 233 -2.80 -1.36 17.65
C LYS A 233 -3.82 -2.47 17.39
N ASP A 234 -5.05 -2.10 17.09
CA ASP A 234 -6.14 -3.03 16.79
C ASP A 234 -6.14 -3.50 15.32
N SER A 235 -5.26 -2.95 14.48
CA SER A 235 -5.19 -3.27 13.04
C SER A 235 -4.50 -4.62 12.81
N THR A 236 -5.15 -5.51 12.06
CA THR A 236 -4.65 -6.85 11.75
C THR A 236 -4.06 -6.99 10.34
N SER A 237 -4.29 -6.01 9.46
CA SER A 237 -3.78 -6.04 8.08
C SER A 237 -3.07 -4.74 7.67
N ILE A 238 -2.14 -4.85 6.70
CA ILE A 238 -1.46 -3.67 6.13
C ILE A 238 -2.44 -2.75 5.40
N THR A 239 -3.49 -3.31 4.80
CA THR A 239 -4.53 -2.51 4.13
C THR A 239 -5.27 -1.62 5.13
N ASP A 240 -5.57 -2.13 6.33
CA ASP A 240 -6.23 -1.35 7.38
C ASP A 240 -5.34 -0.20 7.86
N ILE A 241 -4.07 -0.50 8.15
CA ILE A 241 -3.06 0.52 8.53
C ILE A 241 -2.97 1.59 7.44
N ARG A 242 -2.87 1.18 6.17
CA ARG A 242 -2.78 2.08 5.02
C ARG A 242 -3.98 3.01 4.94
N ARG A 243 -5.20 2.46 5.07
CA ARG A 243 -6.45 3.24 5.02
C ARG A 243 -6.53 4.21 6.20
N LEU A 244 -6.29 3.76 7.42
CA LEU A 244 -6.29 4.62 8.63
C LEU A 244 -5.33 5.80 8.50
N VAL A 245 -4.08 5.52 8.13
CA VAL A 245 -3.04 6.55 8.02
C VAL A 245 -3.37 7.54 6.90
N PHE A 246 -3.84 7.08 5.73
CA PHE A 246 -4.17 7.99 4.64
C PHE A 246 -5.46 8.78 4.83
N HIS A 247 -6.43 8.25 5.60
CA HIS A 247 -7.58 9.03 6.07
C HIS A 247 -7.15 10.15 7.02
N ALA A 248 -6.25 9.85 7.97
CA ALA A 248 -5.69 10.85 8.87
C ALA A 248 -4.91 11.94 8.10
N LEU A 249 -4.18 11.56 7.04
CA LEU A 249 -3.37 12.46 6.19
C LEU A 249 -4.14 13.12 5.05
N SER A 250 -5.44 13.32 5.19
CA SER A 250 -6.31 13.92 4.16
C SER A 250 -5.97 15.37 3.78
N SER A 251 -5.21 16.10 4.61
CA SER A 251 -4.72 17.45 4.30
C SER A 251 -3.30 17.71 4.82
N ALA A 252 -2.63 18.73 4.26
CA ALA A 252 -1.28 19.11 4.66
C ALA A 252 -1.19 19.60 6.12
N GLU A 253 -2.18 20.37 6.58
CA GLU A 253 -2.27 20.83 7.98
C GLU A 253 -2.35 19.64 8.94
N ARG A 254 -3.15 18.62 8.59
CA ARG A 254 -3.27 17.39 9.38
C ARG A 254 -1.97 16.60 9.40
N ALA A 255 -1.26 16.53 8.27
CA ALA A 255 0.04 15.87 8.23
C ALA A 255 1.04 16.50 9.22
N GLN A 256 1.02 17.82 9.41
CA GLN A 256 1.88 18.49 10.39
C GLN A 256 1.51 18.21 11.85
N ILE A 257 0.26 17.85 12.13
CA ILE A 257 -0.20 17.47 13.48
C ILE A 257 0.38 16.10 13.87
N TYR A 258 0.36 15.12 12.96
CA TYR A 258 0.88 13.77 13.24
C TYR A 258 2.39 13.64 13.02
N PHE A 259 2.94 14.43 12.10
CA PHE A 259 4.35 14.45 11.73
C PHE A 259 4.88 15.90 11.81
N PRO A 260 5.03 16.45 13.02
CA PRO A 260 5.53 17.80 13.18
C PRO A 260 6.96 17.89 12.63
N LYS A 261 7.25 18.97 11.91
CA LYS A 261 8.63 19.31 11.51
C LYS A 261 9.44 19.45 12.79
N THR A 262 10.35 18.52 13.02
CA THR A 262 11.23 18.48 14.20
C THR A 262 11.97 19.81 14.33
N LYS A 263 11.53 20.66 15.27
CA LYS A 263 12.43 21.68 15.87
C LYS A 263 13.43 20.93 16.73
N ALA A 264 14.69 21.36 16.67
CA ALA A 264 15.87 20.68 17.20
C ALA A 264 15.67 20.01 18.57
N ALA A 265 15.97 18.71 18.62
CA ALA A 265 16.56 17.84 19.65
C ALA A 265 16.56 18.17 21.16
N ASN A 266 15.91 19.21 21.67
CA ASN A 266 15.98 19.60 23.09
C ASN A 266 14.63 19.56 23.82
N ASP A 267 13.57 19.00 23.23
CA ASP A 267 12.25 18.96 23.87
C ASP A 267 11.68 17.54 23.98
N ASP A 268 12.52 16.60 24.45
CA ASP A 268 12.08 15.29 24.98
C ASP A 268 11.26 15.41 26.29
N SER A 269 10.98 16.64 26.74
CA SER A 269 10.28 16.94 28.00
C SER A 269 8.77 16.76 27.93
N LYS A 270 8.18 16.66 26.72
CA LYS A 270 6.77 16.30 26.53
C LYS A 270 6.67 14.94 25.87
N ARG A 271 6.06 13.97 26.57
CA ARG A 271 5.58 12.66 26.06
C ARG A 271 4.54 12.84 24.95
N THR A 272 4.94 13.46 23.85
CA THR A 272 4.13 13.59 22.66
C THR A 272 4.11 12.22 22.00
N LEU A 273 2.94 11.62 21.92
CA LEU A 273 2.73 10.30 21.36
C LEU A 273 3.33 10.24 19.93
N ASN A 274 4.31 9.36 19.72
CA ASN A 274 5.01 9.27 18.44
C ASN A 274 4.25 8.33 17.50
N VAL A 275 3.37 8.90 16.68
CA VAL A 275 2.55 8.18 15.68
C VAL A 275 3.42 7.34 14.74
N ALA A 276 4.61 7.82 14.35
CA ALA A 276 5.52 7.06 13.48
C ALA A 276 6.01 5.76 14.13
N ARG A 277 6.21 5.75 15.45
CA ARG A 277 6.57 4.55 16.20
C ARG A 277 5.40 3.57 16.29
N GLU A 278 4.18 4.07 16.46
CA GLU A 278 2.99 3.21 16.49
C GLU A 278 2.69 2.61 15.12
N ILE A 279 2.86 3.35 14.02
CA ILE A 279 2.80 2.81 12.66
C ILE A 279 3.84 1.71 12.48
N ARG A 280 5.09 1.95 12.90
CA ARG A 280 6.15 0.95 12.85
C ARG A 280 5.78 -0.33 13.61
N ASN A 281 5.26 -0.19 14.83
CA ASN A 281 4.88 -1.32 15.67
C ASN A 281 3.72 -2.11 15.04
N ALA A 282 2.71 -1.42 14.51
CA ALA A 282 1.59 -2.05 13.82
C ALA A 282 2.07 -2.84 12.58
N CYS A 283 2.93 -2.26 11.75
CA CYS A 283 3.52 -2.98 10.61
C CYS A 283 4.32 -4.21 11.05
N LEU A 284 5.02 -4.12 12.19
CA LEU A 284 5.78 -5.25 12.74
C LEU A 284 4.89 -6.36 13.29
N ASN A 285 3.79 -6.02 13.95
CA ASN A 285 2.83 -6.99 14.45
C ASN A 285 2.23 -7.79 13.30
N VAL A 286 1.77 -7.10 12.25
CA VAL A 286 1.25 -7.75 11.04
C VAL A 286 2.30 -8.65 10.41
N LEU A 287 3.56 -8.19 10.28
CA LEU A 287 4.64 -9.02 9.74
C LEU A 287 4.92 -10.29 10.56
N ASN A 288 4.80 -10.23 11.88
CA ASN A 288 5.05 -11.36 12.77
C ASN A 288 3.93 -12.41 12.73
N GLU A 289 2.69 -11.98 12.52
CA GLU A 289 1.50 -12.85 12.50
C GLU A 289 1.25 -13.49 11.14
N HIS A 290 1.77 -12.91 10.04
CA HIS A 290 1.56 -13.43 8.70
C HIS A 290 2.44 -14.65 8.35
N PRO A 291 1.88 -15.69 7.72
CA PRO A 291 2.63 -16.90 7.33
C PRO A 291 3.62 -16.63 6.18
N GLU A 292 3.26 -15.76 5.23
CA GLU A 292 4.10 -15.42 4.07
C GLU A 292 4.78 -14.07 4.26
N ARG A 293 5.86 -14.07 5.04
CA ARG A 293 6.57 -12.83 5.38
C ARG A 293 7.03 -12.06 4.14
N ALA A 294 7.52 -12.73 3.10
CA ALA A 294 8.08 -12.08 1.90
C ALA A 294 7.09 -11.15 1.19
N VAL A 295 5.82 -11.57 1.05
CA VAL A 295 4.77 -10.74 0.42
C VAL A 295 4.49 -9.50 1.27
N VAL A 296 4.38 -9.69 2.59
CA VAL A 296 4.10 -8.60 3.53
C VAL A 296 5.24 -7.58 3.60
N HIS A 297 6.51 -8.00 3.44
CA HIS A 297 7.64 -7.06 3.31
C HIS A 297 7.41 -6.06 2.18
N LEU A 298 7.02 -6.54 1.00
CA LEU A 298 6.78 -5.70 -0.18
C LEU A 298 5.57 -4.78 0.02
N GLU A 299 4.50 -5.28 0.64
CA GLU A 299 3.32 -4.45 0.93
C GLU A 299 3.62 -3.32 1.92
N ILE A 300 4.39 -3.61 2.97
CA ILE A 300 4.83 -2.61 3.95
C ILE A 300 5.77 -1.61 3.27
N LEU A 301 6.73 -2.06 2.46
CA LEU A 301 7.63 -1.19 1.72
C LEU A 301 6.88 -0.25 0.79
N GLY A 302 5.92 -0.77 0.01
CA GLY A 302 5.06 0.03 -0.85
C GLY A 302 4.24 1.05 -0.06
N PHE A 303 3.70 0.65 1.10
CA PHE A 303 3.02 1.57 2.01
C PHE A 303 3.94 2.70 2.50
N ILE A 304 5.14 2.37 3.02
CA ILE A 304 6.08 3.38 3.53
C ILE A 304 6.56 4.29 2.40
N GLY A 305 6.81 3.77 1.20
CA GLY A 305 7.16 4.56 0.02
C GLY A 305 6.07 5.57 -0.35
N ASN A 306 4.81 5.13 -0.40
CA ASN A 306 3.65 6.00 -0.67
C ASN A 306 3.46 7.05 0.44
N LEU A 307 3.68 6.67 1.70
CA LEU A 307 3.65 7.59 2.83
C LEU A 307 4.75 8.65 2.70
N ALA A 308 5.98 8.25 2.36
CA ALA A 308 7.09 9.19 2.14
C ALA A 308 6.80 10.17 1.01
N ALA A 309 6.27 9.69 -0.12
CA ALA A 309 5.89 10.55 -1.25
C ALA A 309 4.79 11.55 -0.86
N ARG A 310 3.79 11.10 -0.12
CA ARG A 310 2.69 11.97 0.37
C ARG A 310 3.16 12.98 1.41
N LEU A 311 4.06 12.62 2.31
CA LEU A 311 4.64 13.58 3.25
C LEU A 311 5.52 14.61 2.52
N SER A 312 6.28 14.16 1.52
CA SER A 312 7.14 15.04 0.72
C SER A 312 6.31 16.08 -0.06
N SER A 313 5.13 15.71 -0.58
CA SER A 313 4.23 16.67 -1.25
C SER A 313 3.64 17.72 -0.30
N TYR A 314 3.62 17.43 1.01
CA TYR A 314 3.27 18.40 2.06
C TYR A 314 4.50 19.10 2.66
N GLY A 315 5.69 18.86 2.11
CA GLY A 315 6.95 19.43 2.59
C GLY A 315 7.38 18.91 3.97
N ALA A 316 6.92 17.72 4.37
CA ALA A 316 7.33 17.00 5.57
C ALA A 316 8.28 15.84 5.21
N THR A 317 9.21 15.53 6.10
CA THR A 317 10.15 14.40 5.92
C THR A 317 9.59 13.14 6.56
N ILE A 318 9.93 11.99 5.98
CA ILE A 318 9.58 10.71 6.58
C ILE A 318 10.32 10.53 7.92
N PRO A 319 9.64 10.11 9.01
CA PRO A 319 10.29 9.95 10.29
C PRO A 319 11.38 8.86 10.32
N PRO A 320 12.44 9.04 11.13
CA PRO A 320 13.57 8.10 11.24
C PRO A 320 13.16 6.65 11.57
N ALA A 321 12.11 6.48 12.38
CA ALA A 321 11.60 5.17 12.78
C ALA A 321 11.05 4.36 11.59
N LEU A 322 10.47 5.03 10.59
CA LEU A 322 9.92 4.41 9.39
C LEU A 322 10.99 4.25 8.31
N THR A 323 11.93 5.18 8.20
CA THR A 323 13.09 5.05 7.29
C THR A 323 13.98 3.87 7.68
N GLY A 324 14.28 3.71 8.97
CA GLY A 324 15.02 2.54 9.46
C GLY A 324 14.26 1.24 9.19
N LEU A 325 12.95 1.21 9.47
CA LEU A 325 12.12 0.05 9.14
C LEU A 325 12.18 -0.29 7.64
N ALA A 326 12.04 0.70 6.77
CA ALA A 326 12.09 0.49 5.32
C ALA A 326 13.47 -0.01 4.84
N LEU A 327 14.56 0.51 5.41
CA LEU A 327 15.91 0.01 5.15
C LEU A 327 15.98 -1.49 5.49
N ARG A 328 15.57 -1.87 6.70
CA ARG A 328 15.58 -3.27 7.13
C ARG A 328 14.71 -4.17 6.26
N LEU A 329 13.48 -3.74 5.94
CA LEU A 329 12.57 -4.54 5.13
C LEU A 329 13.07 -4.68 3.68
N SER A 330 13.71 -3.65 3.13
CA SER A 330 14.31 -3.71 1.79
C SER A 330 15.48 -4.69 1.73
N ALA A 331 16.31 -4.73 2.77
CA ALA A 331 17.37 -5.72 2.92
C ALA A 331 16.79 -7.14 3.06
N ALA A 332 15.75 -7.30 3.88
CA ALA A 332 15.05 -8.58 4.03
C ALA A 332 14.40 -9.07 2.73
N ALA A 333 13.86 -8.17 1.92
CA ALA A 333 13.33 -8.49 0.60
C ALA A 333 14.41 -8.71 -0.48
N GLY A 334 15.69 -8.48 -0.18
CA GLY A 334 16.78 -8.61 -1.16
C GLY A 334 16.82 -7.50 -2.22
N LEU A 335 16.15 -6.37 -1.99
CA LEU A 335 16.00 -5.29 -2.97
C LEU A 335 17.10 -4.23 -2.78
N THR A 336 18.30 -4.48 -3.34
CA THR A 336 19.48 -3.60 -3.22
C THR A 336 19.22 -2.15 -3.64
N GLY A 337 18.51 -1.94 -4.75
CA GLY A 337 18.15 -0.59 -5.22
C GLY A 337 17.24 0.16 -4.23
N ALA A 338 16.26 -0.51 -3.64
CA ALA A 338 15.41 0.10 -2.61
C ALA A 338 16.20 0.38 -1.33
N THR A 339 17.12 -0.52 -0.94
CA THR A 339 18.01 -0.30 0.21
C THR A 339 18.89 0.91 0.02
N SER A 340 19.47 1.08 -1.18
CA SER A 340 20.26 2.27 -1.53
C SER A 340 19.46 3.57 -1.38
N GLU A 341 18.24 3.60 -1.92
CA GLU A 341 17.35 4.77 -1.83
C GLU A 341 17.01 5.12 -0.36
N TRP A 342 16.65 4.12 0.45
CA TRP A 342 16.32 4.36 1.86
C TRP A 342 17.54 4.77 2.69
N LEU A 343 18.71 4.24 2.35
CA LEU A 343 19.98 4.63 2.95
C LEU A 343 20.30 6.11 2.65
N HIS A 344 20.26 6.50 1.37
CA HIS A 344 20.50 7.87 0.92
C HIS A 344 19.53 8.87 1.54
N ARG A 345 18.23 8.55 1.59
CA ARG A 345 17.22 9.37 2.29
C ARG A 345 17.56 9.61 3.74
N GLY A 346 18.16 8.64 4.41
CA GLY A 346 18.61 8.81 5.79
C GLY A 346 19.81 9.73 5.96
N PHE A 347 20.75 9.73 5.00
CA PHE A 347 21.88 10.65 4.97
C PHE A 347 21.44 12.09 4.67
N VAL A 348 20.66 12.31 3.61
CA VAL A 348 20.14 13.63 3.23
C VAL A 348 19.40 14.32 4.38
N ASN A 349 18.64 13.54 5.17
CA ASN A 349 17.88 14.06 6.30
C ASN A 349 18.65 14.02 7.64
N ARG A 350 19.93 13.61 7.65
CA ARG A 350 20.77 13.41 8.85
C ARG A 350 20.10 12.57 9.94
N MET A 351 19.32 11.56 9.53
CA MET A 351 18.55 10.73 10.44
C MET A 351 19.44 9.74 11.20
N TRP A 352 20.49 9.25 10.53
CA TRP A 352 21.44 8.30 11.11
C TRP A 352 22.24 8.92 12.26
N GLU A 353 22.54 10.22 12.19
CA GLU A 353 23.33 10.93 13.20
C GLU A 353 22.52 11.24 14.46
N LYS A 354 21.25 11.63 14.30
CA LYS A 354 20.43 12.21 15.38
C LYS A 354 19.59 11.19 16.14
N HIS A 355 19.35 10.00 15.58
CA HIS A 355 18.35 9.07 16.10
C HIS A 355 18.90 7.65 16.29
N THR A 356 19.25 7.33 17.54
CA THR A 356 19.76 6.01 17.94
C THR A 356 18.81 4.86 17.64
N ALA A 357 17.50 5.10 17.59
CA ALA A 357 16.50 4.06 17.31
C ALA A 357 16.70 3.40 15.93
N SER A 358 17.19 4.15 14.94
CA SER A 358 17.41 3.66 13.57
C SER A 358 18.69 2.82 13.45
N SER A 359 19.62 2.93 14.39
CA SER A 359 20.84 2.11 14.43
C SER A 359 20.54 0.61 14.53
N LYS A 360 19.44 0.24 15.21
CA LYS A 360 18.99 -1.17 15.29
C LYS A 360 18.66 -1.74 13.92
N ASP A 361 17.96 -0.95 13.10
CA ASP A 361 17.54 -1.40 11.79
C ASP A 361 18.72 -1.52 10.82
N VAL A 362 19.73 -0.66 10.94
CA VAL A 362 20.97 -0.75 10.17
C VAL A 362 21.73 -2.04 10.50
N ALA A 363 21.91 -2.36 11.78
CA ALA A 363 22.53 -3.61 12.20
C ALA A 363 21.75 -4.84 11.70
N GLU A 364 20.43 -4.81 11.80
CA GLU A 364 19.57 -5.90 11.34
C GLU A 364 19.64 -6.05 9.82
N ALA A 365 19.66 -4.94 9.05
CA ALA A 365 19.83 -4.97 7.60
C ALA A 365 21.16 -5.61 7.18
N LEU A 366 22.28 -5.23 7.82
CA LEU A 366 23.60 -5.85 7.57
C LEU A 366 23.61 -7.34 7.91
N THR A 367 22.97 -7.72 9.01
CA THR A 367 22.82 -9.12 9.42
C THR A 367 22.01 -9.91 8.40
N THR A 368 20.92 -9.34 7.89
CA THR A 368 20.07 -9.98 6.87
C THR A 368 20.80 -10.16 5.55
N PHE A 369 21.58 -9.17 5.10
CA PHE A 369 22.45 -9.37 3.94
C PHE A 369 23.49 -10.46 4.15
N THR A 370 23.98 -10.60 5.38
CA THR A 370 24.93 -11.68 5.71
C THR A 370 24.25 -13.01 5.53
N GLN A 371 23.01 -13.17 6.00
CA GLN A 371 22.20 -14.37 5.81
C GLN A 371 21.92 -14.66 4.32
N HIS A 372 21.54 -13.65 3.53
CA HIS A 372 21.28 -13.81 2.09
C HIS A 372 22.51 -14.27 1.30
N LEU A 373 23.70 -13.78 1.65
CA LEU A 373 24.96 -14.28 1.06
C LEU A 373 25.38 -15.65 1.60
N GLY A 374 24.82 -16.10 2.73
CA GLY A 374 25.15 -17.37 3.37
C GLY A 374 24.23 -18.54 3.01
N ASN A 375 23.00 -18.27 2.59
CA ASN A 375 21.98 -19.30 2.33
C ASN A 375 21.54 -19.25 0.86
N PRO A 376 22.03 -20.16 0.00
CA PRO A 376 21.70 -20.14 -1.41
C PRO A 376 20.27 -20.66 -1.62
N GLY A 377 19.33 -19.73 -1.73
CA GLY A 377 17.90 -19.88 -2.00
C GLY A 377 17.07 -18.70 -1.49
N GLU A 378 17.58 -17.92 -0.53
CA GLU A 378 16.89 -16.80 0.11
C GLU A 378 17.56 -15.46 -0.31
N GLY A 379 16.80 -14.44 -0.71
CA GLY A 379 17.31 -13.06 -0.79
C GLY A 379 17.92 -12.54 -2.09
N GLY A 380 17.90 -13.29 -3.20
CA GLY A 380 18.10 -12.74 -4.54
C GLY A 380 19.53 -12.32 -4.96
N LEU A 381 20.55 -12.35 -4.08
CA LEU A 381 21.93 -11.91 -4.40
C LEU A 381 22.77 -12.96 -5.15
N TYR A 382 22.19 -13.64 -6.15
CA TYR A 382 22.85 -14.74 -6.89
C TYR A 382 23.57 -14.27 -8.13
N ALA A 383 23.00 -13.29 -8.83
CA ALA A 383 23.60 -12.82 -10.07
C ALA A 383 24.91 -12.09 -9.77
N VAL A 384 25.84 -12.14 -10.72
CA VAL A 384 27.05 -11.30 -10.71
C VAL A 384 26.66 -9.83 -10.53
N HIS A 385 25.64 -9.38 -11.26
CA HIS A 385 25.15 -8.02 -11.21
C HIS A 385 24.63 -7.62 -9.83
N ASP A 386 23.84 -8.48 -9.17
CA ASP A 386 23.31 -8.18 -7.83
C ASP A 386 24.42 -8.08 -6.78
N ARG A 387 25.44 -8.94 -6.88
CA ARG A 387 26.63 -8.91 -6.00
C ARG A 387 27.47 -7.65 -6.23
N GLN A 388 27.61 -7.23 -7.48
CA GLN A 388 28.27 -5.98 -7.86
C GLN A 388 27.53 -4.75 -7.31
N LEU A 389 26.22 -4.66 -7.50
CA LEU A 389 25.38 -3.62 -6.92
C LEU A 389 25.44 -3.61 -5.39
N PHE A 390 25.52 -4.79 -4.78
CA PHE A 390 25.65 -4.90 -3.34
C PHE A 390 27.02 -4.42 -2.83
N LEU A 391 28.12 -4.72 -3.53
CA LEU A 391 29.44 -4.16 -3.20
C LEU A 391 29.43 -2.62 -3.31
N GLN A 392 28.78 -2.07 -4.33
CA GLN A 392 28.58 -0.62 -4.47
C GLN A 392 27.79 -0.04 -3.30
N LEU A 393 26.70 -0.67 -2.88
CA LEU A 393 25.91 -0.25 -1.71
C LEU A 393 26.73 -0.28 -0.41
N LEU A 394 27.56 -1.31 -0.23
CA LEU A 394 28.40 -1.44 0.96
C LEU A 394 29.45 -0.34 1.05
N THR A 395 30.16 -0.11 -0.04
CA THR A 395 31.36 0.74 -0.06
C THR A 395 31.10 2.18 -0.47
N GLY A 396 30.02 2.42 -1.22
CA GLY A 396 29.67 3.72 -1.80
C GLY A 396 30.45 4.06 -3.06
N ILE A 397 31.12 3.10 -3.71
CA ILE A 397 31.89 3.39 -4.93
C ILE A 397 30.98 3.79 -6.09
N ASP A 398 31.33 4.87 -6.77
CA ASP A 398 30.68 5.32 -8.01
C ASP A 398 31.47 4.92 -9.27
N GLU A 399 30.98 5.32 -10.44
CA GLU A 399 31.62 5.05 -11.74
C GLU A 399 33.00 5.70 -11.89
N ASN A 400 33.31 6.73 -11.09
CA ASN A 400 34.59 7.45 -11.10
C ASN A 400 35.57 6.93 -10.04
N HIS A 401 35.26 5.78 -9.41
CA HIS A 401 36.01 5.22 -8.27
C HIS A 401 36.04 6.13 -7.03
N ALA A 402 35.16 7.13 -6.97
CA ALA A 402 35.00 7.98 -5.81
C ALA A 402 34.10 7.30 -4.78
N LEU A 403 34.41 7.50 -3.50
CA LEU A 403 33.64 6.93 -2.39
C LEU A 403 32.60 7.93 -1.91
N SER A 404 31.33 7.57 -2.05
CA SER A 404 30.23 8.29 -1.44
C SER A 404 30.26 8.15 0.08
N SER A 405 30.00 9.26 0.77
CA SER A 405 29.73 9.28 2.21
C SER A 405 28.44 8.52 2.57
N ASP A 406 27.57 8.28 1.59
CA ASP A 406 26.23 7.73 1.78
C ASP A 406 26.22 6.21 1.60
N SER A 407 27.12 5.52 2.29
CA SER A 407 27.33 4.07 2.18
C SER A 407 27.10 3.33 3.49
N LEU A 408 26.92 2.01 3.43
CA LEU A 408 26.83 1.20 4.65
C LEU A 408 28.17 1.17 5.40
N ARG A 409 29.29 1.39 4.73
CA ARG A 409 30.63 1.55 5.33
C ARG A 409 30.71 2.76 6.26
N SER A 410 30.13 3.90 5.89
CA SER A 410 30.29 5.14 6.66
C SER A 410 29.53 5.11 7.98
N LEU A 411 28.44 4.34 8.09
CA LEU A 411 27.60 4.27 9.29
C LEU A 411 28.31 3.65 10.51
N PRO A 412 28.89 2.43 10.45
CA PRO A 412 29.64 1.87 11.58
C PRO A 412 30.82 2.76 11.99
N LEU A 413 31.54 3.32 11.02
CA LEU A 413 32.67 4.22 11.29
C LEU A 413 32.22 5.52 11.97
N PHE A 414 31.10 6.08 11.53
CA PHE A 414 30.47 7.23 12.19
C PHE A 414 30.02 6.88 13.61
N TYR A 415 29.38 5.73 13.82
CA TYR A 415 28.90 5.31 15.13
C TYR A 415 29.98 4.92 16.12
N LEU A 416 31.16 4.53 15.63
CA LEU A 416 32.35 4.36 16.45
C LEU A 416 32.99 5.70 16.85
N GLY A 417 32.60 6.83 16.24
CA GLY A 417 33.15 8.15 16.57
C GLY A 417 32.72 8.71 17.93
N GLU A 418 33.51 9.64 18.47
CA GLU A 418 33.32 10.26 19.81
C GLU A 418 31.99 11.00 20.00
N GLN A 419 31.32 11.38 18.89
CA GLN A 419 30.08 12.17 18.91
C GLN A 419 28.82 11.27 18.82
N SER A 420 28.98 9.95 18.76
CA SER A 420 27.89 9.01 18.58
C SER A 420 27.15 8.70 19.88
N GLN A 421 25.82 8.64 19.82
CA GLN A 421 24.97 8.16 20.92
C GLN A 421 24.74 6.63 20.89
N VAL A 422 25.31 5.92 19.91
CA VAL A 422 25.18 4.46 19.78
C VAL A 422 26.25 3.78 20.64
N PRO A 423 25.91 2.73 21.43
CA PRO A 423 26.90 1.99 22.21
C PRO A 423 28.01 1.42 21.33
N THR A 424 29.27 1.54 21.78
CA THR A 424 30.46 1.10 21.02
C THR A 424 30.39 -0.36 20.61
N ASP A 425 29.90 -1.25 21.48
CA ASP A 425 29.76 -2.68 21.16
C ASP A 425 28.83 -2.91 19.96
N ARG A 426 27.72 -2.16 19.89
CA ARG A 426 26.77 -2.24 18.78
C ARG A 426 27.35 -1.67 17.49
N ALA A 427 28.05 -0.54 17.58
CA ALA A 427 28.71 0.06 16.43
C ALA A 427 29.79 -0.89 15.87
N TYR A 428 30.50 -1.59 16.77
CA TYR A 428 31.45 -2.63 16.40
C TYR A 428 30.77 -3.86 15.77
N GLU A 429 29.63 -4.32 16.28
CA GLU A 429 28.85 -5.41 15.65
C GLU A 429 28.43 -5.08 14.21
N MET A 430 28.07 -3.81 13.93
CA MET A 430 27.78 -3.37 12.57
C MET A 430 29.04 -3.39 11.69
N TYR A 431 30.18 -2.95 12.24
CA TYR A 431 31.45 -2.99 11.54
C TYR A 431 31.92 -4.43 11.26
N GLU A 432 31.72 -5.33 12.21
CA GLU A 432 31.95 -6.77 12.09
C GLU A 432 31.08 -7.39 10.99
N SER A 433 29.81 -6.99 10.93
CA SER A 433 28.89 -7.41 9.85
C SER A 433 29.36 -6.88 8.49
N TYR A 434 29.78 -5.61 8.41
CA TYR A 434 30.34 -5.01 7.19
C TYR A 434 31.58 -5.78 6.69
N MET A 435 32.56 -6.05 7.56
CA MET A 435 33.76 -6.81 7.20
C MET A 435 33.43 -8.25 6.76
N THR A 436 32.48 -8.89 7.44
CA THR A 436 32.01 -10.23 7.06
C THR A 436 31.38 -10.24 5.68
N LEU A 437 30.60 -9.20 5.33
CA LEU A 437 29.98 -9.05 4.01
C LEU A 437 31.02 -8.86 2.89
N LEU A 438 32.06 -8.05 3.14
CA LEU A 438 33.20 -7.94 2.21
C LEU A 438 33.88 -9.30 2.01
N GLY A 439 34.05 -10.06 3.10
CA GLY A 439 34.55 -11.43 3.08
C GLY A 439 33.71 -12.35 2.20
N ARG A 440 32.38 -12.31 2.31
CA ARG A 440 31.49 -13.15 1.50
C ARG A 440 31.40 -12.74 0.03
N LEU A 441 31.75 -11.50 -0.29
CA LEU A 441 31.82 -11.01 -1.66
C LEU A 441 33.17 -11.28 -2.34
N GLY A 442 34.17 -11.82 -1.63
CA GLY A 442 35.49 -12.04 -2.20
C GLY A 442 36.31 -10.76 -2.39
N ALA A 443 36.02 -9.70 -1.62
CA ALA A 443 36.65 -8.39 -1.75
C ALA A 443 38.04 -8.34 -1.07
N VAL A 444 38.99 -9.13 -1.58
CA VAL A 444 40.31 -9.36 -0.96
C VAL A 444 41.13 -8.08 -0.85
N ARG A 445 41.23 -7.29 -1.92
CA ARG A 445 42.03 -6.05 -1.95
C ARG A 445 41.41 -4.97 -1.08
N THR A 446 40.07 -4.94 -1.06
CA THR A 446 39.29 -4.04 -0.20
C THR A 446 39.53 -4.33 1.28
N ILE A 447 39.51 -5.60 1.69
CA ILE A 447 39.81 -5.99 3.08
C ILE A 447 41.22 -5.56 3.48
N TRP A 448 42.21 -5.77 2.61
CA TRP A 448 43.57 -5.29 2.87
C TRP A 448 43.62 -3.78 3.07
N LYS A 449 43.00 -2.99 2.17
CA LYS A 449 43.05 -1.54 2.29
C LYS A 449 42.28 -1.03 3.52
N GLU A 450 41.17 -1.67 3.87
CA GLU A 450 40.42 -1.36 5.08
C GLU A 450 41.25 -1.56 6.35
N TRP A 451 42.17 -2.53 6.37
CA TRP A 451 43.09 -2.72 7.51
C TRP A 451 43.95 -1.48 7.74
N HIS A 452 44.37 -0.79 6.70
CA HIS A 452 45.19 0.40 6.83
C HIS A 452 44.35 1.66 7.13
N VAL A 453 43.17 1.77 6.52
CA VAL A 453 42.33 2.98 6.61
C VAL A 453 41.48 3.00 7.88
N SER A 454 40.83 1.88 8.21
CA SER A 454 39.81 1.86 9.28
C SER A 454 40.36 1.39 10.63
N ARG A 455 41.43 0.59 10.67
CA ARG A 455 42.08 0.15 11.93
C ARG A 455 42.36 1.29 12.91
N PRO A 456 43.04 2.40 12.56
CA PRO A 456 43.33 3.44 13.54
C PRO A 456 42.07 4.06 14.16
N ILE A 457 40.98 4.15 13.37
CA ILE A 457 39.68 4.62 13.84
C ILE A 457 39.10 3.60 14.83
N VAL A 458 38.98 2.34 14.42
CA VAL A 458 38.32 1.28 15.21
C VAL A 458 39.10 0.98 16.49
N THR A 459 40.43 0.93 16.44
CA THR A 459 41.27 0.63 17.62
C THR A 459 41.19 1.69 18.71
N ARG A 460 40.86 2.95 18.37
CA ARG A 460 40.72 4.04 19.36
C ARG A 460 39.58 3.78 20.35
N PHE A 461 38.56 3.04 19.93
CA PHE A 461 37.34 2.81 20.72
C PHE A 461 37.27 1.40 21.31
N LEU A 462 38.21 0.55 20.93
CA LEU A 462 38.33 -0.81 21.44
C LEU A 462 39.23 -0.85 22.68
N LYS A 463 38.94 -1.77 23.60
CA LYS A 463 39.80 -2.00 24.76
C LYS A 463 41.19 -2.46 24.29
N PRO A 464 42.30 -1.94 24.85
CA PRO A 464 43.63 -2.00 24.24
C PRO A 464 44.19 -3.41 23.99
N ASN A 465 43.82 -4.42 24.79
CA ASN A 465 44.37 -5.77 24.61
C ASN A 465 43.38 -6.73 23.93
N ASP A 466 42.17 -6.86 24.47
CA ASP A 466 41.16 -7.78 23.91
C ASP A 466 40.61 -7.29 22.56
N GLY A 467 40.52 -5.97 22.39
CA GLY A 467 39.95 -5.36 21.20
C GLY A 467 40.84 -5.48 19.96
N ILE A 468 42.15 -5.32 20.10
CA ILE A 468 43.10 -5.47 18.98
C ILE A 468 43.12 -6.93 18.51
N GLN A 469 43.09 -7.89 19.43
CA GLN A 469 43.00 -9.31 19.08
C GLN A 469 41.68 -9.64 18.37
N ARG A 470 40.55 -9.11 18.88
CA ARG A 470 39.24 -9.26 18.24
C ARG A 470 39.22 -8.68 16.83
N LEU A 471 39.81 -7.50 16.63
CA LEU A 471 39.91 -6.88 15.32
C LEU A 471 40.78 -7.70 14.36
N LYS A 472 41.95 -8.16 14.81
CA LYS A 472 42.82 -9.02 13.99
C LYS A 472 42.10 -10.30 13.57
N HIS A 473 41.40 -10.94 14.51
CA HIS A 473 40.61 -12.13 14.24
C HIS A 473 39.49 -11.89 13.22
N LEU A 474 38.80 -10.74 13.30
CA LEU A 474 37.79 -10.33 12.32
C LEU A 474 38.37 -10.20 10.91
N TYR A 475 39.54 -9.57 10.77
CA TYR A 475 40.20 -9.41 9.47
C TYR A 475 40.69 -10.73 8.91
N GLU A 476 41.30 -11.58 9.73
CA GLU A 476 41.74 -12.91 9.31
C GLU A 476 40.57 -13.78 8.88
N THR A 477 39.47 -13.81 9.65
CA THR A 477 38.27 -14.59 9.29
C THR A 477 37.57 -14.06 8.05
N SER A 478 37.46 -12.74 7.89
CA SER A 478 36.88 -12.11 6.70
C SER A 478 37.74 -12.39 5.45
N LEU A 479 39.07 -12.34 5.58
CA LEU A 479 40.00 -12.68 4.50
C LEU A 479 39.90 -14.15 4.11
N LEU A 480 39.85 -15.07 5.08
CA LEU A 480 39.66 -16.49 4.80
C LEU A 480 38.35 -16.75 4.08
N SER A 481 37.27 -16.02 4.44
CA SER A 481 36.02 -16.08 3.70
C SER A 481 36.18 -15.55 2.26
N ALA A 482 36.93 -14.45 2.09
CA ALA A 482 37.15 -13.84 0.79
C ALA A 482 37.91 -14.75 -0.16
N LEU A 483 39.01 -15.36 0.28
CA LEU A 483 39.85 -16.23 -0.54
C LEU A 483 39.11 -17.45 -1.10
N ARG A 484 38.11 -17.97 -0.37
CA ARG A 484 37.32 -19.11 -0.86
C ARG A 484 36.36 -18.76 -2.00
N VAL A 485 36.08 -17.48 -2.19
CA VAL A 485 35.12 -16.95 -3.17
C VAL A 485 35.81 -16.12 -4.27
N ALA A 486 36.96 -15.53 -3.97
CA ALA A 486 37.67 -14.60 -4.83
C ALA A 486 37.99 -15.22 -6.19
N ALA A 487 37.98 -14.37 -7.22
CA ALA A 487 38.56 -14.72 -8.51
C ALA A 487 40.10 -14.83 -8.37
N PRO A 488 40.78 -15.53 -9.30
CA PRO A 488 42.24 -15.58 -9.32
C PRO A 488 42.83 -14.16 -9.23
N LEU A 489 43.70 -13.95 -8.24
CA LEU A 489 44.27 -12.64 -7.98
C LEU A 489 45.32 -12.32 -9.03
N GLU A 490 45.14 -11.22 -9.76
CA GLU A 490 46.20 -10.70 -10.61
C GLU A 490 47.36 -10.20 -9.73
N THR A 491 48.57 -10.70 -9.98
CA THR A 491 49.80 -10.40 -9.22
C THR A 491 50.40 -9.03 -9.53
N ARG A 492 49.80 -8.25 -10.44
CA ARG A 492 50.27 -6.91 -10.82
C ARG A 492 49.34 -5.83 -10.28
N CYS A 493 49.36 -5.64 -8.96
CA CYS A 493 48.73 -4.48 -8.32
C CYS A 493 49.82 -3.46 -7.93
N PRO A 494 49.62 -2.15 -8.15
CA PRO A 494 50.48 -1.13 -7.55
C PRO A 494 50.47 -1.23 -6.01
N PRO A 495 51.60 -0.97 -5.32
CA PRO A 495 51.68 -1.07 -3.86
C PRO A 495 50.84 0.00 -3.13
N ASP A 496 50.64 1.17 -3.76
CA ASP A 496 50.00 2.36 -3.15
C ASP A 496 48.58 2.62 -3.66
N MET A 497 47.81 1.58 -3.96
CA MET A 497 46.43 1.75 -4.45
C MET A 497 45.53 2.46 -3.44
N GLU A 498 44.69 3.39 -3.92
CA GLU A 498 43.66 4.01 -3.09
C GLU A 498 42.51 3.04 -2.77
N LEU A 499 41.71 3.34 -1.75
CA LEU A 499 40.59 2.48 -1.35
C LEU A 499 39.56 2.33 -2.49
N GLY A 500 39.27 3.40 -3.22
CA GLY A 500 38.38 3.36 -4.39
C GLY A 500 38.89 2.43 -5.48
N GLU A 501 40.21 2.44 -5.75
CA GLU A 501 40.84 1.57 -6.76
C GLU A 501 40.80 0.09 -6.35
N CYS A 502 41.07 -0.22 -5.08
CA CYS A 502 40.97 -1.59 -4.55
C CYS A 502 39.53 -2.13 -4.71
N ILE A 503 38.53 -1.32 -4.36
CA ILE A 503 37.12 -1.69 -4.48
C ILE A 503 36.73 -1.86 -5.95
N ALA A 504 37.20 -1.00 -6.85
CA ALA A 504 36.93 -1.10 -8.28
C ALA A 504 37.47 -2.41 -8.87
N GLN A 505 38.70 -2.80 -8.52
CA GLN A 505 39.27 -4.07 -8.96
C GLN A 505 38.48 -5.26 -8.42
N ASP A 506 38.08 -5.23 -7.15
CA ASP A 506 37.26 -6.30 -6.56
C ASP A 506 35.86 -6.34 -7.20
N TYR A 507 35.26 -5.18 -7.52
CA TYR A 507 33.98 -5.07 -8.23
C TYR A 507 34.00 -5.76 -9.60
N HIS A 508 35.06 -5.53 -10.38
CA HIS A 508 35.23 -6.20 -11.67
C HIS A 508 35.59 -7.69 -11.49
N SER A 509 36.32 -8.04 -10.43
CA SER A 509 36.68 -9.43 -10.11
C SER A 509 35.48 -10.31 -9.77
N ILE A 510 34.36 -9.75 -9.28
CA ILE A 510 33.12 -10.51 -8.98
C ILE A 510 32.63 -11.31 -10.19
N ALA A 511 32.79 -10.77 -11.41
CA ALA A 511 32.37 -11.45 -12.63
C ALA A 511 33.19 -12.71 -12.95
N ALA A 512 34.43 -12.78 -12.47
CA ALA A 512 35.35 -13.90 -12.69
C ALA A 512 35.31 -14.96 -11.57
N GLN A 513 34.44 -14.81 -10.57
CA GLN A 513 34.31 -15.77 -9.47
C GLN A 513 33.63 -17.07 -9.92
N ASP A 514 34.14 -18.21 -9.45
CA ASP A 514 33.48 -19.50 -9.70
C ASP A 514 32.17 -19.60 -8.91
N THR A 515 31.06 -19.69 -9.63
CA THR A 515 29.72 -19.84 -9.03
C THR A 515 29.56 -21.12 -8.20
N ASN A 516 30.37 -22.16 -8.45
CA ASN A 516 30.32 -23.41 -7.70
C ASN A 516 31.04 -23.30 -6.35
N SER A 517 32.20 -22.66 -6.29
CA SER A 517 32.92 -22.40 -5.04
C SER A 517 32.09 -21.51 -4.10
N TRP A 518 31.37 -20.53 -4.65
CA TRP A 518 30.47 -19.67 -3.88
C TRP A 518 29.30 -20.46 -3.24
N ARG A 519 28.65 -21.37 -3.96
CA ARG A 519 27.56 -22.22 -3.43
C ARG A 519 28.05 -23.24 -2.39
N ALA A 520 29.24 -23.80 -2.57
CA ALA A 520 29.84 -24.74 -1.63
C ALA A 520 30.12 -24.06 -0.27
N ASN A 521 30.67 -22.85 -0.28
CA ASN A 521 30.95 -22.06 0.93
C ASN A 521 29.69 -21.68 1.70
N ALA A 522 28.62 -21.33 1.00
CA ALA A 522 27.34 -21.00 1.63
C ALA A 522 26.77 -22.21 2.42
N THR A 523 26.96 -23.43 1.88
CA THR A 523 26.54 -24.68 2.53
C THR A 523 27.44 -25.07 3.72
N GLU A 524 28.75 -24.79 3.65
CA GLU A 524 29.68 -25.01 4.77
C GLU A 524 29.50 -24.00 5.92
N ALA A 525 29.20 -22.73 5.60
CA ALA A 525 28.91 -21.69 6.59
C ALA A 525 27.65 -22.00 7.42
N ALA A 526 26.66 -22.66 6.83
CA ALA A 526 25.47 -23.14 7.55
C ALA A 526 25.76 -24.33 8.50
N ARG A 527 26.83 -25.09 8.27
CA ARG A 527 27.20 -26.28 9.06
C ARG A 527 28.25 -25.99 10.15
N SER A 528 29.00 -24.90 10.04
CA SER A 528 30.08 -24.54 10.96
C SER A 528 29.75 -23.28 11.76
N SER A 529 28.97 -23.43 12.83
CA SER A 529 28.77 -22.39 13.87
C SER A 529 29.63 -22.62 15.12
N LYS A 530 30.59 -23.55 15.07
CA LYS A 530 31.55 -23.75 16.17
C LYS A 530 32.89 -23.07 15.85
N PRO A 531 33.40 -22.20 16.74
CA PRO A 531 34.73 -21.62 16.58
C PRO A 531 35.74 -22.75 16.76
N THR A 532 36.29 -23.22 15.66
CA THR A 532 37.40 -24.18 15.73
C THR A 532 38.65 -23.35 15.97
N ASN A 533 39.26 -23.50 17.14
CA ASN A 533 40.56 -22.92 17.47
C ASN A 533 41.60 -23.46 16.48
N ILE A 534 41.80 -22.75 15.37
CA ILE A 534 42.91 -22.99 14.45
C ILE A 534 44.00 -21.99 14.82
N SER A 535 44.99 -22.50 15.53
CA SER A 535 46.27 -21.87 15.83
C SER A 535 46.99 -21.48 14.53
N SER A 536 47.52 -20.25 14.48
CA SER A 536 48.33 -19.64 13.41
C SER A 536 47.87 -19.90 11.98
N SER A 537 47.04 -18.99 11.45
CA SER A 537 46.34 -19.07 10.16
C SER A 537 47.24 -19.11 8.90
N GLY A 538 48.58 -19.08 9.02
CA GLY A 538 49.51 -19.12 7.87
C GLY A 538 49.35 -17.95 6.89
N LEU A 539 48.51 -16.96 7.24
CA LEU A 539 48.22 -15.80 6.40
C LEU A 539 49.36 -14.79 6.46
N PRO A 540 49.69 -14.12 5.34
CA PRO A 540 50.67 -13.05 5.33
C PRO A 540 50.19 -11.88 6.21
N SER A 541 51.14 -11.22 6.87
CA SER A 541 50.85 -10.02 7.65
C SER A 541 50.19 -8.95 6.76
N PHE A 542 49.08 -8.38 7.23
CA PHE A 542 48.44 -7.24 6.56
C PHE A 542 49.33 -5.99 6.52
N ASP A 543 50.45 -5.95 7.26
CA ASP A 543 51.37 -4.81 7.23
C ASP A 543 52.32 -4.83 6.00
N LEU A 544 52.22 -5.83 5.12
CA LEU A 544 52.98 -5.90 3.86
C LEU A 544 52.34 -5.02 2.77
N PRO A 545 53.12 -4.48 1.82
CA PRO A 545 52.61 -3.83 0.60
C PRO A 545 51.66 -4.74 -0.18
N LEU A 546 50.69 -4.15 -0.90
CA LEU A 546 49.59 -4.90 -1.53
C LEU A 546 50.09 -5.97 -2.52
N ASP A 547 51.11 -5.66 -3.32
CA ASP A 547 51.73 -6.57 -4.30
C ASP A 547 52.43 -7.75 -3.63
N GLU A 548 53.26 -7.50 -2.62
CA GLU A 548 53.92 -8.54 -1.82
C GLU A 548 52.91 -9.39 -1.04
N TRP A 549 51.84 -8.75 -0.56
CA TRP A 549 50.78 -9.41 0.19
C TRP A 549 49.97 -10.34 -0.70
N ILE A 550 49.57 -9.90 -1.90
CA ILE A 550 48.90 -10.73 -2.90
C ILE A 550 49.80 -11.90 -3.33
N ALA A 551 51.09 -11.66 -3.59
CA ALA A 551 52.02 -12.72 -3.98
C ALA A 551 52.14 -13.82 -2.92
N LYS A 552 52.20 -13.45 -1.63
CA LYS A 552 52.23 -14.42 -0.53
C LYS A 552 50.90 -15.12 -0.29
N LEU A 553 49.78 -14.45 -0.58
CA LEU A 553 48.46 -15.10 -0.56
C LEU A 553 48.35 -16.16 -1.65
N ASP A 554 48.83 -15.85 -2.85
CA ASP A 554 48.84 -16.79 -3.98
C ASP A 554 49.73 -18.00 -3.68
N GLU A 555 50.92 -17.78 -3.12
CA GLU A 555 51.82 -18.85 -2.66
C GLU A 555 51.17 -19.73 -1.57
N ALA A 556 50.47 -19.12 -0.61
CA ALA A 556 49.79 -19.84 0.46
C ALA A 556 48.58 -20.65 -0.03
N ASP A 557 47.87 -20.17 -1.06
CA ASP A 557 46.73 -20.88 -1.64
C ASP A 557 47.19 -22.09 -2.47
N HIS A 558 48.29 -21.96 -3.22
CA HIS A 558 48.92 -23.06 -3.96
C HIS A 558 49.53 -24.15 -3.05
N GLN A 559 49.86 -23.82 -1.80
CA GLN A 559 50.37 -24.78 -0.82
C GLN A 559 49.27 -25.52 -0.05
N ARG A 560 47.99 -25.14 -0.19
CA ARG A 560 46.88 -25.88 0.43
C ARG A 560 46.59 -27.16 -0.34
N PRO A 561 46.58 -28.34 0.32
CA PRO A 561 46.12 -29.57 -0.34
C PRO A 561 44.65 -29.39 -0.75
N PRO A 562 44.23 -29.88 -1.93
CA PRO A 562 42.84 -29.81 -2.33
C PRO A 562 41.99 -30.52 -1.27
N SER A 563 41.07 -29.78 -0.67
CA SER A 563 40.07 -30.35 0.24
C SER A 563 39.36 -31.50 -0.48
N ALA A 564 39.38 -32.68 0.14
CA ALA A 564 38.75 -33.88 -0.40
C ALA A 564 37.27 -33.58 -0.71
N ARG A 565 36.88 -33.83 -1.96
CA ARG A 565 35.53 -33.65 -2.51
C ARG A 565 34.48 -34.44 -1.76
#